data_AF-A0A3P6SRE5-F1
#
_entry.id   AF-A0A3P6SRE5-F1
#
_cell.length_a   1.000
_cell.length_b   1.000
_cell.length_c   1.000
_cell.angle_alpha   90.00
_cell.angle_beta   90.00
_cell.angle_gamma   90.00
#
_symmetry.space_group_name_H-M   'P 1'
#
loop_
_entity.id
_entity.type
_entity.pdbx_description
1 polymer ?
#
loop_
_entity_poly.entity_id
_entity_poly.type
_entity_poly.pdbx_seq_one_letter_code
_entity_poly.pdbx_strand_id
1 'polypeptide(L)'
;MGPRAMLKMLMDPMGGLVLTNDGNAILREITVKHPAAKSIIEIARTQDEEVGDGTTSVIVLAGEVMSQAEQFLDQNIHPTIVIQAYRMALEDMIGFAEEKFSKPIDINNDEEIACVIKSCLGTKMLSKWMSLAVSIALNAVKTVRITDAGHH
;
A
#
# COMPACT_ATOMS: atom_id res chain seq x y z
N MET A 1 -3.36 3.80 -10.76
CA MET A 1 -3.35 4.19 -9.34
C MET A 1 -4.23 5.43 -9.17
N GLY A 2 -4.81 5.64 -7.99
CA GLY A 2 -5.56 6.86 -7.67
C GLY A 2 -7.07 6.78 -7.93
N PRO A 3 -7.82 7.87 -7.71
CA PRO A 3 -9.29 7.89 -7.66
C PRO A 3 -9.99 7.52 -8.98
N ARG A 4 -9.25 7.49 -10.08
CA ARG A 4 -9.74 7.07 -11.42
C ARG A 4 -9.12 5.75 -11.89
N ALA A 5 -8.68 4.92 -10.95
CA ALA A 5 -8.13 3.61 -11.28
C ALA A 5 -9.19 2.72 -11.95
N MET A 6 -8.93 2.28 -13.17
CA MET A 6 -9.79 1.33 -13.88
C MET A 6 -9.69 -0.08 -13.27
N LEU A 7 -10.79 -0.84 -13.35
CA LEU A 7 -10.82 -2.26 -13.04
C LEU A 7 -10.04 -3.07 -14.09
N LYS A 8 -9.38 -4.14 -13.65
CA LYS A 8 -8.70 -5.10 -14.51
C LYS A 8 -9.49 -6.40 -14.41
N MET A 9 -9.80 -6.98 -15.57
CA MET A 9 -10.37 -8.32 -15.66
C MET A 9 -9.21 -9.30 -15.84
N LEU A 10 -9.12 -10.26 -14.93
CA LEU A 10 -8.12 -11.32 -14.93
C LEU A 10 -8.84 -12.65 -15.04
N MET A 11 -8.22 -13.59 -15.73
CA MET A 11 -8.69 -14.96 -15.84
C MET A 11 -7.70 -15.85 -15.09
N ASP A 12 -8.18 -16.57 -14.09
CA ASP A 12 -7.37 -17.52 -13.35
C ASP A 12 -7.11 -18.79 -14.19
N PRO A 13 -6.12 -19.64 -13.83
CA PRO A 13 -5.83 -20.86 -14.56
C PRO A 13 -6.96 -21.91 -14.58
N MET A 14 -7.95 -21.79 -13.68
CA MET A 14 -9.13 -22.64 -13.61
C MET A 14 -10.31 -22.09 -14.42
N GLY A 15 -10.16 -20.93 -15.07
CA GLY A 15 -11.18 -20.28 -15.89
C GLY A 15 -12.11 -19.32 -15.12
N GLY A 16 -11.83 -19.05 -13.84
CA GLY A 16 -12.54 -18.04 -13.06
C GLY A 16 -12.17 -16.62 -13.49
N LEU A 17 -13.12 -15.69 -13.37
CA LEU A 17 -12.95 -14.29 -13.72
C LEU A 17 -12.87 -13.44 -12.45
N VAL A 18 -11.77 -12.68 -12.30
CA VAL A 18 -11.57 -11.72 -11.23
C VAL A 18 -11.59 -10.31 -11.81
N LEU A 19 -12.50 -9.45 -11.32
CA LEU A 19 -12.47 -8.01 -11.61
C LEU A 19 -12.02 -7.25 -10.36
N THR A 20 -10.86 -6.61 -10.45
CA THR A 20 -10.34 -5.81 -9.33
C THR A 20 -9.42 -4.70 -9.81
N ASN A 21 -9.28 -3.67 -8.99
CA ASN A 21 -8.27 -2.62 -9.16
C ASN A 21 -7.19 -2.66 -8.06
N ASP A 22 -7.26 -3.64 -7.15
CA ASP A 22 -6.27 -3.84 -6.08
C ASP A 22 -4.99 -4.45 -6.65
N GLY A 23 -3.86 -3.78 -6.44
CA GLY A 23 -2.55 -4.22 -6.97
C GLY A 23 -2.12 -5.59 -6.44
N ASN A 24 -2.32 -5.88 -5.15
CA ASN A 24 -1.93 -7.17 -4.58
C ASN A 24 -2.82 -8.30 -5.12
N ALA A 25 -4.14 -8.08 -5.23
CA ALA A 25 -5.04 -9.06 -5.83
C ALA A 25 -4.67 -9.34 -7.29
N ILE A 26 -4.34 -8.31 -8.08
CA ILE A 26 -3.88 -8.47 -9.47
C ILE A 26 -2.60 -9.33 -9.53
N LEU A 27 -1.61 -9.01 -8.69
CA LEU A 27 -0.32 -9.68 -8.72
C LEU A 27 -0.38 -11.14 -8.27
N ARG A 28 -1.34 -11.52 -7.42
CA ARG A 28 -1.56 -12.91 -7.00
C ARG A 28 -2.06 -13.81 -8.13
N GLU A 29 -2.82 -13.26 -9.06
CA GLU A 29 -3.36 -14.02 -10.21
C GLU A 29 -2.36 -14.17 -11.37
N ILE A 30 -1.28 -13.37 -11.38
CA ILE A 30 -0.30 -13.37 -12.47
C ILE A 30 0.82 -14.36 -12.16
N THR A 31 1.00 -15.35 -13.06
CA THR A 31 2.14 -16.28 -12.98
C THR A 31 3.39 -15.67 -13.61
N VAL A 32 4.39 -15.33 -12.80
CA VAL A 32 5.69 -14.81 -13.28
C VAL A 32 6.81 -15.85 -13.13
N LYS A 33 7.68 -15.93 -14.16
CA LYS A 33 8.87 -16.80 -14.15
C LYS A 33 10.13 -16.11 -13.62
N HIS A 34 10.25 -14.80 -13.84
CA HIS A 34 11.47 -14.05 -13.53
C HIS A 34 11.64 -13.87 -12.00
N PRO A 35 12.79 -14.23 -11.40
CA PRO A 35 13.01 -14.12 -9.96
C PRO A 35 12.79 -12.71 -9.40
N ALA A 36 13.31 -11.67 -10.07
CA ALA A 36 13.10 -10.29 -9.62
C ALA A 36 11.61 -9.88 -9.61
N ALA A 37 10.81 -10.39 -10.55
CA ALA A 37 9.38 -10.13 -10.57
C ALA A 37 8.67 -10.81 -9.39
N LYS A 38 9.14 -12.00 -8.97
CA LYS A 38 8.62 -12.66 -7.75
C LYS A 38 8.91 -11.82 -6.50
N SER A 39 10.11 -11.26 -6.38
CA SER A 39 10.44 -10.36 -5.25
C SER A 39 9.54 -9.12 -5.22
N ILE A 40 9.18 -8.54 -6.37
CA ILE A 40 8.23 -7.40 -6.43
C ILE A 40 6.83 -7.82 -5.96
N ILE A 41 6.37 -9.02 -6.33
CA ILE A 41 5.08 -9.56 -5.88
C ILE A 41 5.08 -9.77 -4.35
N GLU A 42 6.18 -10.28 -3.81
CA GLU A 42 6.35 -10.45 -2.36
C GLU A 42 6.28 -9.12 -1.60
N ILE A 43 6.89 -8.05 -2.12
CA ILE A 43 6.80 -6.70 -1.52
C ILE A 43 5.33 -6.24 -1.43
N ALA A 44 4.55 -6.40 -2.51
CA ALA A 44 3.15 -6.02 -2.51
C ALA A 44 2.31 -6.83 -1.51
N ARG A 45 2.64 -8.11 -1.36
CA ARG A 45 2.00 -9.01 -0.40
C ARG A 45 2.33 -8.62 1.04
N THR A 46 3.59 -8.34 1.35
CA THR A 46 3.98 -7.88 2.69
C THR A 46 3.31 -6.56 3.05
N GLN A 47 3.21 -5.61 2.11
CA GLN A 47 2.50 -4.35 2.32
C GLN A 47 1.00 -4.56 2.64
N ASP A 48 0.37 -5.51 1.96
CA ASP A 48 -1.02 -5.91 2.20
C ASP A 48 -1.20 -6.56 3.58
N GLU A 49 -0.26 -7.41 4.00
CA GLU A 49 -0.31 -8.10 5.29
C GLU A 49 -0.06 -7.17 6.49
N GLU A 50 0.87 -6.21 6.37
CA GLU A 50 1.27 -5.33 7.48
C GLU A 50 0.36 -4.10 7.63
N VAL A 51 -0.06 -3.49 6.52
CA VAL A 51 -0.81 -2.21 6.53
C VAL A 51 -2.18 -2.32 5.87
N GLY A 52 -2.33 -3.18 4.86
CA GLY A 52 -3.59 -3.36 4.12
C GLY A 52 -3.94 -2.24 3.13
N ASP A 53 -3.06 -1.25 2.95
CA ASP A 53 -3.16 -0.20 1.95
C ASP A 53 -1.79 0.14 1.34
N GLY A 54 -1.78 0.84 0.21
CA GLY A 54 -0.55 1.24 -0.48
C GLY A 54 0.11 0.14 -1.31
N THR A 55 -0.56 -1.02 -1.49
CA THR A 55 -0.04 -2.17 -2.25
C THR A 55 0.36 -1.81 -3.68
N THR A 56 -0.39 -0.93 -4.35
CA THR A 56 -0.04 -0.45 -5.69
C THR A 56 1.08 0.58 -5.65
N SER A 57 1.14 1.40 -4.60
CA SER A 57 2.13 2.47 -4.44
C SER A 57 3.52 1.92 -4.21
N VAL A 58 3.65 0.90 -3.35
CA VAL A 58 4.94 0.28 -3.06
C VAL A 58 5.57 -0.36 -4.30
N ILE A 59 4.76 -0.98 -5.17
CA ILE A 59 5.24 -1.60 -6.42
C ILE A 59 5.77 -0.53 -7.38
N VAL A 60 4.99 0.53 -7.60
CA VAL A 60 5.38 1.62 -8.50
C VAL A 60 6.63 2.32 -7.99
N LEU A 61 6.70 2.57 -6.68
CA LEU A 61 7.88 3.17 -6.06
C LEU A 61 9.12 2.27 -6.22
N ALA A 62 9.01 0.97 -5.96
CA ALA A 62 10.12 0.03 -6.15
C ALA A 62 10.62 0.01 -7.60
N GLY A 63 9.69 0.01 -8.57
CA GLY A 63 10.01 0.10 -10.00
C GLY A 63 10.77 1.38 -10.36
N GLU A 64 10.29 2.53 -9.87
CA GLU A 64 10.92 3.83 -10.12
C GLU A 64 12.31 3.91 -9.48
N VAL A 65 12.46 3.47 -8.22
CA VAL A 65 13.78 3.46 -7.53
C VAL A 65 14.79 2.60 -8.30
N MET A 66 14.37 1.45 -8.82
CA MET A 66 15.24 0.60 -9.66
C MET A 66 15.59 1.27 -11.00
N SER A 67 14.62 1.92 -11.65
CA SER A 67 14.87 2.65 -12.90
C SER A 67 15.83 3.83 -12.69
N GLN A 68 15.70 4.55 -11.58
CA GLN A 68 16.62 5.64 -11.24
C GLN A 68 18.02 5.15 -10.83
N ALA A 69 18.15 3.89 -10.41
CA ALA A 69 19.45 3.30 -10.10
C ALA A 69 20.27 2.98 -11.36
N GLU A 70 19.60 2.66 -12.47
CA GLU A 70 20.21 2.22 -13.74
C GLU A 70 21.24 3.23 -14.26
N GLN A 71 20.91 4.52 -14.25
CA GLN A 71 21.80 5.58 -14.73
C GLN A 71 23.15 5.64 -13.97
N PHE A 72 23.18 5.23 -12.70
CA PHE A 72 24.41 5.21 -11.89
C PHE A 72 25.25 3.99 -12.22
N LEU A 73 24.59 2.86 -12.52
CA LEU A 73 25.26 1.64 -12.97
C LEU A 73 25.90 1.86 -14.35
N ASP A 74 25.22 2.57 -15.25
CA ASP A 74 25.76 2.95 -16.57
C ASP A 74 27.01 3.84 -16.47
N GLN A 75 27.10 4.63 -15.40
CA GLN A 75 28.29 5.43 -15.06
C GLN A 75 29.40 4.61 -14.39
N ASN A 76 29.28 3.28 -14.32
CA ASN A 76 30.19 2.36 -13.63
C ASN A 76 30.34 2.62 -12.12
N ILE A 77 29.33 3.21 -11.48
CA ILE A 77 29.31 3.31 -10.01
C ILE A 77 29.04 1.93 -9.43
N HIS A 78 29.88 1.49 -8.49
CA HIS A 78 29.74 0.16 -7.90
C HIS A 78 28.37 0.03 -7.16
N PRO A 79 27.59 -1.04 -7.35
CA PRO A 79 26.25 -1.18 -6.78
C PRO A 79 26.17 -0.97 -5.27
N THR A 80 27.19 -1.41 -4.52
CA THR A 80 27.28 -1.20 -3.07
C THR A 80 27.21 0.27 -2.67
N ILE A 81 27.78 1.19 -3.48
CA ILE A 81 27.75 2.63 -3.22
C ILE A 81 26.32 3.16 -3.42
N VAL A 82 25.63 2.73 -4.48
CA VAL A 82 24.24 3.12 -4.76
C VAL A 82 23.32 2.64 -3.62
N ILE A 83 23.49 1.39 -3.18
CA ILE A 83 22.73 0.82 -2.07
C ILE A 83 22.97 1.61 -0.78
N GLN A 84 24.22 1.96 -0.48
CA GLN A 84 24.55 2.75 0.70
C GLN A 84 23.91 4.14 0.66
N ALA A 85 23.97 4.81 -0.50
CA ALA A 85 23.35 6.12 -0.68
C ALA A 85 21.82 6.08 -0.52
N TYR A 86 21.15 5.05 -1.06
CA TYR A 86 19.71 4.89 -0.87
C TYR A 86 19.31 4.55 0.57
N ARG A 87 20.14 3.81 1.31
CA ARG A 87 19.90 3.59 2.75
C ARG A 87 19.99 4.88 3.55
N MET A 88 21.00 5.70 3.28
CA MET A 88 21.14 7.02 3.93
C MET A 88 19.96 7.93 3.59
N ALA A 89 19.57 7.99 2.32
CA ALA A 89 18.41 8.77 1.88
C ALA A 89 17.10 8.28 2.52
N LEU A 90 16.95 6.97 2.73
CA LEU A 90 15.79 6.39 3.41
C LEU A 90 15.71 6.85 4.87
N GLU A 91 16.83 6.81 5.60
CA GLU A 91 16.90 7.28 7.00
C GLU A 91 16.48 8.75 7.12
N ASP A 92 17.00 9.62 6.25
CA ASP A 92 16.63 11.04 6.21
C ASP A 92 15.13 11.22 5.88
N MET A 93 14.61 10.47 4.90
CA MET A 93 13.21 10.56 4.48
C MET A 93 12.24 10.07 5.57
N ILE A 94 12.60 9.06 6.35
CA ILE A 94 11.82 8.63 7.52
C ILE A 94 11.78 9.74 8.56
N GLY A 95 12.92 10.36 8.88
CA GLY A 95 12.97 11.50 9.79
C GLY A 95 12.07 12.65 9.33
N PHE A 96 12.13 13.01 8.05
CA PHE A 96 11.25 14.05 7.49
C PHE A 96 9.76 13.65 7.52
N ALA A 97 9.45 12.39 7.24
CA ALA A 97 8.08 11.88 7.28
C ALA A 97 7.49 12.03 8.69
N GLU A 98 8.24 11.68 9.72
CA GLU A 98 7.80 11.76 11.11
C GLU A 98 7.70 13.22 11.62
N GLU A 99 8.71 14.05 11.33
CA GLU A 99 8.79 15.41 11.88
C GLU A 99 7.92 16.44 11.15
N LYS A 100 7.81 16.33 9.82
CA LYS A 100 7.20 17.39 8.98
C LYS A 100 5.89 17.01 8.33
N PHE A 101 5.71 15.74 7.99
CA PHE A 101 4.57 15.30 7.17
C PHE A 101 3.52 14.52 7.96
N SER A 102 3.91 13.90 9.06
CA SER A 102 3.01 13.15 9.93
C SER A 102 2.29 14.09 10.90
N LYS A 103 0.98 13.87 11.05
CA LYS A 103 0.16 14.55 12.05
C LYS A 103 -0.44 13.48 12.98
N PRO A 104 -0.31 13.61 14.32
CA PRO A 104 -0.98 12.71 15.24
C PRO A 104 -2.49 12.85 15.09
N ILE A 105 -3.17 11.71 15.16
CA ILE A 105 -4.63 11.59 15.06
C ILE A 105 -5.16 11.08 16.39
N ASP A 106 -6.26 11.66 16.88
CA ASP A 106 -6.94 11.15 18.06
C ASP A 106 -7.79 9.94 17.69
N ILE A 107 -7.38 8.76 18.17
CA ILE A 107 -8.07 7.48 17.96
C ILE A 107 -9.41 7.37 18.70
N ASN A 108 -9.77 8.37 19.51
CA ASN A 108 -11.10 8.47 20.13
C ASN A 108 -12.00 9.47 19.40
N ASN A 109 -11.46 10.22 18.44
CA ASN A 109 -12.22 11.15 17.63
C ASN A 109 -12.71 10.48 16.33
N ASP A 110 -14.01 10.22 16.28
CA ASP A 110 -14.64 9.52 15.17
C ASP A 110 -14.55 10.27 13.85
N GLU A 111 -14.54 11.61 13.89
CA GLU A 111 -14.44 12.42 12.68
C GLU A 111 -13.06 12.30 12.04
N GLU A 112 -12.01 12.27 12.85
CA GLU A 112 -10.63 12.10 12.35
C GLU A 112 -10.42 10.68 11.81
N ILE A 113 -10.89 9.66 12.52
CA ILE A 113 -10.82 8.27 12.05
C ILE A 113 -11.64 8.07 10.77
N ALA A 114 -12.85 8.65 10.71
CA ALA A 114 -13.70 8.59 9.52
C ALA A 114 -13.02 9.24 8.31
N CYS A 115 -12.26 10.32 8.52
CA CYS A 115 -11.47 10.95 7.46
C CYS A 115 -10.40 10.01 6.89
N VAL A 116 -9.68 9.28 7.77
CA VAL A 116 -8.69 8.27 7.36
C VAL A 116 -9.34 7.12 6.59
N ILE A 117 -10.41 6.53 7.12
CA ILE A 117 -11.10 5.41 6.44
C ILE A 117 -11.60 5.85 5.06
N LYS A 118 -12.14 7.07 4.96
CA LYS A 118 -12.63 7.63 3.69
C LYS A 118 -11.52 7.80 2.65
N SER A 119 -10.30 8.16 3.06
CA SER A 119 -9.18 8.32 2.12
C SER A 119 -8.77 6.97 1.52
N CYS A 120 -8.66 5.91 2.34
CA CYS A 120 -8.34 4.55 1.89
C CYS A 120 -9.40 3.98 0.94
N LEU A 121 -10.69 4.20 1.24
CA LEU A 121 -11.80 3.70 0.42
C LEU A 121 -11.99 4.47 -0.89
N GLY A 122 -11.49 5.71 -0.98
CA GLY A 122 -11.73 6.64 -2.09
C GLY A 122 -11.31 6.12 -3.48
N THR A 123 -10.42 5.12 -3.54
CA THR A 123 -9.97 4.51 -4.80
C THR A 123 -10.69 3.21 -5.15
N LYS A 124 -11.45 2.62 -4.21
CA LYS A 124 -12.06 1.28 -4.33
C LYS A 124 -13.59 1.31 -4.38
N MET A 125 -14.25 2.30 -3.75
CA MET A 125 -15.72 2.37 -3.68
C MET A 125 -16.32 3.57 -4.42
N LEU A 126 -17.52 3.36 -4.98
CA LEU A 126 -18.35 4.42 -5.54
C LEU A 126 -18.77 5.41 -4.44
N SER A 127 -18.64 6.70 -4.73
CA SER A 127 -18.92 7.80 -3.80
C SER A 127 -20.28 7.72 -3.10
N LYS A 128 -21.28 7.12 -3.75
CA LYS A 128 -22.65 6.96 -3.25
C LYS A 128 -22.75 6.19 -1.92
N TRP A 129 -21.87 5.21 -1.69
CA TRP A 129 -21.93 4.33 -0.51
C TRP A 129 -20.83 4.62 0.51
N MET A 130 -20.02 5.65 0.25
CA MET A 130 -18.83 5.96 1.03
C MET A 130 -19.15 6.21 2.50
N SER A 131 -20.18 7.01 2.80
CA SER A 131 -20.58 7.32 4.18
C SER A 131 -21.00 6.08 4.97
N LEU A 132 -21.79 5.20 4.34
CA LEU A 132 -22.23 3.95 4.94
C LEU A 132 -21.04 3.02 5.19
N ALA A 133 -20.17 2.83 4.20
CA ALA A 133 -18.98 1.99 4.34
C ALA A 133 -18.05 2.47 5.47
N VAL A 134 -17.82 3.78 5.56
CA VAL A 134 -17.03 4.39 6.64
C VAL A 134 -17.67 4.12 8.00
N SER A 135 -18.99 4.32 8.14
CA SER A 135 -19.68 4.07 9.42
C SER A 135 -19.63 2.60 9.86
N ILE A 136 -19.77 1.66 8.92
CA ILE A 136 -19.72 0.22 9.20
C ILE A 136 -18.30 -0.15 9.64
N ALA A 137 -17.27 0.30 8.92
CA ALA A 137 -15.88 0.02 9.24
C ALA A 137 -15.51 0.56 10.63
N LEU A 138 -15.88 1.81 10.93
CA LEU A 138 -15.60 2.44 12.22
C LEU A 138 -16.29 1.69 13.38
N ASN A 139 -17.58 1.37 13.24
CA ASN A 139 -18.32 0.63 14.25
C ASN A 139 -17.76 -0.78 14.47
N ALA A 140 -17.39 -1.48 13.40
CA ALA A 140 -16.81 -2.81 13.48
C ALA A 140 -15.47 -2.80 14.23
N VAL A 141 -14.56 -1.89 13.87
CA VAL A 141 -13.26 -1.73 14.54
C VAL A 141 -13.44 -1.40 16.03
N LYS A 142 -14.35 -0.49 16.37
CA LYS A 142 -14.65 -0.16 17.77
C LYS A 142 -15.20 -1.33 18.57
N THR A 143 -16.04 -2.15 17.95
CA THR A 143 -16.69 -3.29 18.62
C THR A 143 -15.69 -4.37 18.98
N VAL A 144 -14.67 -4.60 18.13
CA VAL A 144 -13.63 -5.62 18.37
C VAL A 144 -12.38 -5.05 19.05
N ARG A 145 -12.29 -3.73 19.22
CA ARG A 145 -11.16 -3.06 19.88
C ARG A 145 -11.14 -3.47 21.36
N ILE A 146 -10.11 -4.22 21.73
CA ILE A 146 -9.82 -4.53 23.13
C ILE A 146 -8.91 -3.41 23.65
N THR A 147 -9.40 -2.62 24.60
CA THR A 147 -8.54 -1.75 25.42
C THR A 147 -7.97 -2.56 26.57
N ASP A 148 -6.71 -2.32 26.95
CA ASP A 148 -5.98 -3.04 28.01
C ASP A 148 -6.65 -3.02 29.42
N ALA A 149 -7.78 -2.33 29.57
CA ALA A 149 -8.74 -2.60 30.63
C ALA A 149 -9.56 -3.85 30.26
N GLY A 150 -8.99 -5.03 30.52
CA GLY A 150 -9.63 -6.31 30.28
C GLY A 150 -11.01 -6.45 30.95
N HIS A 151 -11.89 -7.16 30.25
CA HIS A 151 -13.16 -7.73 30.72
C HIS A 151 -14.13 -6.77 31.43
N HIS A 152 -15.19 -6.37 30.71
CA HIS A 152 -16.58 -6.71 31.04
C HIS A 152 -17.48 -6.52 29.82
#